data_AF-A0A953M6Y1-F1
#
_entry.id   AF-A0A953M6Y1-F1
#
_cell.length_a   1.000
_cell.length_b   1.000
_cell.length_c   1.000
_cell.angle_alpha   90.00
_cell.angle_beta   90.00
_cell.angle_gamma   90.00
#
_symmetry.space_group_name_H-M   'P 1'
#
loop_
_entity.id
_entity.type
_entity.pdbx_description
1 polymer ?
#
loop_
_entity_poly.entity_id
_entity_poly.type
_entity_poly.pdbx_seq_one_letter_code
_entity_poly.pdbx_strand_id
1 'polypeptide(L)'
;MPADGASNDVDLFGRRPKNKPDWSHRRGEPRGLALSWSIYLMLVTMGSLTPAMSLGRFEPDVYRPAARILMALIVVGMCVLWPMLRLTQTVACKSPGGHVARDLVVVLLPALTLTWPQVVLADWPAEVVAALTVLLIGWGTMTGVVLLCWRRRGSEGVPGRLVAMAVSLGMVAVAPMVLWRAGVLGTSPPTEAATPGWMWTPVTSAWEVLRDRGWSGRPARVGADHWVRALGLLASACVAFALLVWSCRGCGPSVSDPRWDLEH
;
A
#
# COMPACT_ATOMS: atom_id res chain seq x y z
N MET A 1 -15.68 31.15 37.79
CA MET A 1 -16.36 30.36 36.75
C MET A 1 -15.50 29.14 36.49
N PRO A 2 -15.93 27.94 36.92
CA PRO A 2 -15.15 26.72 36.71
C PRO A 2 -15.08 26.42 35.20
N ALA A 3 -13.88 26.06 34.74
CA ALA A 3 -13.64 25.64 33.37
C ALA A 3 -14.22 24.22 33.17
N ASP A 4 -15.56 24.11 33.14
CA ASP A 4 -16.33 22.86 33.04
C ASP A 4 -16.34 22.25 31.61
N GLY A 5 -15.23 22.38 30.89
CA GLY A 5 -15.05 21.87 29.53
C GLY A 5 -14.42 20.50 29.45
N ALA A 6 -14.39 19.71 30.53
CA ALA A 6 -13.94 18.33 30.48
C ALA A 6 -14.93 17.52 29.63
N SER A 7 -14.63 17.37 28.34
CA SER A 7 -15.44 16.58 27.43
C SER A 7 -15.61 15.20 28.03
N ASN A 8 -16.86 14.79 28.26
CA ASN A 8 -17.21 13.42 28.62
C ASN A 8 -16.93 12.54 27.37
N ASP A 9 -15.66 12.32 27.04
CA ASP A 9 -15.24 11.46 25.94
C ASP A 9 -15.36 10.01 26.42
N VAL A 10 -16.59 9.50 26.30
CA VAL A 10 -16.96 8.15 26.70
C VAL A 10 -16.90 7.25 25.47
N ASP A 11 -16.34 6.05 25.59
CA ASP A 11 -16.30 5.12 24.45
C ASP A 11 -17.71 4.60 24.09
N LEU A 12 -17.79 3.82 23.00
CA LEU A 12 -19.05 3.23 22.52
C LEU A 12 -19.76 2.34 23.57
N PHE A 13 -19.07 1.99 24.66
CA PHE A 13 -19.56 1.16 25.76
C PHE A 13 -19.68 1.90 27.09
N GLY A 14 -19.65 3.24 27.09
CA GLY A 14 -19.82 3.98 28.33
C GLY A 14 -18.56 4.10 29.20
N ARG A 15 -17.38 3.68 28.73
CA ARG A 15 -16.14 3.69 29.53
C ARG A 15 -15.34 4.97 29.32
N ARG A 16 -14.80 5.51 30.41
CA ARG A 16 -13.85 6.64 30.40
C ARG A 16 -12.41 6.13 30.18
N PRO A 17 -11.53 6.93 29.55
CA PRO A 17 -10.13 6.58 29.38
C PRO A 17 -9.44 6.41 30.74
N LYS A 18 -8.85 5.24 30.99
CA LYS A 18 -8.04 5.02 32.21
C LYS A 18 -6.72 5.79 32.08
N ASN A 19 -6.44 6.67 33.04
CA ASN A 19 -5.18 7.40 33.20
C ASN A 19 -4.83 8.35 32.04
N LYS A 20 -5.80 8.80 31.24
CA LYS A 20 -5.61 9.78 30.16
C LYS A 20 -6.81 10.71 30.07
N PRO A 21 -6.62 11.96 29.61
CA PRO A 21 -7.72 12.90 29.45
C PRO A 21 -8.70 12.48 28.34
N ASP A 22 -8.23 11.77 27.31
CA ASP A 22 -9.06 11.40 26.15
C ASP A 22 -8.67 10.03 25.52
N TRP A 23 -9.49 9.58 24.56
CA TRP A 23 -9.22 8.38 23.76
C TRP A 23 -8.31 8.64 22.55
N SER A 24 -7.69 9.82 22.44
CA SER A 24 -6.85 10.20 21.29
C SER A 24 -5.72 9.20 21.04
N HIS A 25 -5.18 8.60 22.10
CA HIS A 25 -4.13 7.59 22.04
C HIS A 25 -4.51 6.32 21.26
N ARG A 26 -5.81 6.04 21.05
CA ARG A 26 -6.30 4.90 20.25
C ARG A 26 -6.41 5.21 18.76
N ARG A 27 -6.36 6.49 18.35
CA ARG A 27 -6.58 6.95 16.95
C ARG A 27 -5.46 6.59 15.96
N GLY A 28 -4.40 5.91 16.43
CA GLY A 28 -3.31 5.38 15.60
C GLY A 28 -3.22 3.85 15.57
N GLU A 29 -4.13 3.13 16.20
CA GLU A 29 -4.06 1.66 16.27
C GLU A 29 -4.21 1.01 14.88
N PRO A 30 -3.44 -0.05 14.57
CA PRO A 30 -3.50 -0.74 13.28
C PRO A 30 -4.80 -1.53 13.07
N ARG A 31 -5.65 -1.66 14.09
CA ARG A 31 -6.85 -2.51 14.06
C ARG A 31 -7.89 -2.03 13.04
N GLY A 32 -8.15 -0.72 12.99
CA GLY A 32 -9.07 -0.14 12.01
C GLY A 32 -8.59 -0.39 10.57
N LEU A 33 -7.29 -0.21 10.34
CA LEU A 33 -6.66 -0.53 9.06
C LEU A 33 -6.81 -2.02 8.71
N ALA A 34 -6.51 -2.93 9.65
CA ALA A 34 -6.63 -4.37 9.43
C ALA A 34 -8.06 -4.79 9.06
N LEU A 35 -9.08 -4.24 9.73
CA LEU A 35 -10.48 -4.52 9.42
C LEU A 35 -10.86 -4.01 8.02
N SER A 36 -10.59 -2.74 7.73
CA SER A 36 -10.87 -2.15 6.41
C SER A 36 -10.12 -2.88 5.29
N TRP A 37 -8.87 -3.28 5.54
CA TRP A 37 -8.06 -4.05 4.62
C TRP A 37 -8.65 -5.43 4.35
N SER A 38 -9.11 -6.12 5.39
CA SER A 38 -9.73 -7.45 5.26
C SER A 38 -11.03 -7.40 4.45
N ILE A 39 -11.89 -6.41 4.74
CA ILE A 39 -13.13 -6.18 3.98
C ILE A 39 -12.80 -5.86 2.52
N TYR A 40 -11.82 -5.00 2.29
CA TYR A 40 -11.35 -4.66 0.95
C TYR A 40 -10.88 -5.91 0.19
N LEU A 41 -9.98 -6.71 0.78
CA LEU A 41 -9.45 -7.93 0.18
C LEU A 41 -10.55 -8.95 -0.14
N MET A 42 -11.55 -9.09 0.73
CA MET A 42 -12.72 -9.93 0.48
C MET A 42 -13.50 -9.43 -0.75
N LEU A 43 -13.82 -8.14 -0.80
CA LEU A 43 -14.59 -7.54 -1.91
C LEU A 43 -13.86 -7.65 -3.25
N VAL A 44 -12.55 -7.38 -3.29
CA VAL A 44 -11.77 -7.51 -4.54
C VAL A 44 -11.61 -8.96 -4.98
N THR A 45 -11.52 -9.90 -4.04
CA THR A 45 -11.49 -11.34 -4.34
C THR A 45 -12.81 -11.77 -4.95
N MET A 46 -13.94 -11.43 -4.33
CA MET A 46 -15.26 -11.73 -4.88
C MET A 46 -15.46 -11.07 -6.26
N GLY A 47 -15.14 -9.78 -6.37
CA GLY A 47 -15.32 -9.01 -7.61
C GLY A 47 -14.47 -9.54 -8.78
N SER A 48 -13.20 -9.88 -8.52
CA SER A 48 -12.29 -10.41 -9.55
C SER A 48 -12.67 -11.81 -10.02
N LEU A 49 -13.24 -12.65 -9.16
CA LEU A 49 -13.62 -14.03 -9.49
C LEU A 49 -15.02 -14.14 -10.13
N THR A 50 -15.88 -13.12 -10.03
CA THR A 50 -17.23 -13.12 -10.62
C THR A 50 -17.27 -13.56 -12.09
N PRO A 51 -16.41 -13.04 -13.00
CA PRO A 51 -16.42 -13.46 -14.40
C PRO A 51 -16.01 -14.92 -14.63
N ALA A 52 -15.11 -15.46 -13.79
CA ALA A 52 -14.70 -16.86 -13.88
C ALA A 52 -15.81 -17.80 -13.37
N MET A 53 -16.49 -17.40 -12.29
CA MET A 53 -17.60 -18.18 -11.71
C MET A 53 -18.82 -18.24 -12.64
N SER A 54 -19.12 -17.18 -13.40
CA SER A 54 -20.29 -17.15 -14.29
C SER A 54 -20.19 -18.13 -15.48
N LEU A 55 -18.98 -18.55 -15.84
CA LEU A 55 -18.73 -19.52 -16.92
C LEU A 55 -18.82 -20.98 -16.47
N GLY A 56 -18.88 -21.25 -15.16
CA GLY A 56 -18.98 -22.60 -14.60
C GLY A 56 -17.77 -23.51 -14.86
N ARG A 57 -16.64 -22.96 -15.35
CA ARG A 57 -15.41 -23.69 -15.66
C ARG A 57 -14.22 -23.07 -14.91
N PHE A 58 -13.54 -23.90 -14.12
CA PHE A 58 -12.30 -23.53 -13.43
C PHE A 58 -11.08 -24.04 -14.22
N GLU A 59 -10.94 -23.55 -15.45
CA GLU A 59 -9.75 -23.78 -16.25
C GLU A 59 -8.73 -22.65 -15.98
N PRO A 60 -7.41 -22.94 -15.88
CA PRO A 60 -6.38 -21.93 -15.60
C PRO A 60 -6.43 -20.74 -16.55
N ASP A 61 -6.78 -20.95 -17.82
CA ASP A 61 -6.87 -19.88 -18.82
C ASP A 61 -8.03 -18.91 -18.57
N VAL A 62 -9.11 -19.37 -17.94
CA VAL A 62 -10.23 -18.52 -17.50
C VAL A 62 -9.91 -17.83 -16.17
N TYR A 63 -9.13 -18.48 -15.30
CA TYR A 63 -8.76 -17.95 -13.99
C TYR A 63 -7.64 -16.89 -14.04
N ARG A 64 -6.64 -17.03 -14.93
CA ARG A 64 -5.49 -16.12 -15.04
C ARG A 64 -5.88 -14.64 -15.22
N PRO A 65 -6.83 -14.26 -16.10
CA PRO A 65 -7.29 -12.88 -16.19
C PRO A 65 -7.89 -12.36 -14.87
N ALA A 66 -8.68 -13.17 -14.17
CA ALA A 66 -9.25 -12.82 -12.87
C ALA A 66 -8.14 -12.62 -11.82
N ALA A 67 -7.15 -13.53 -11.77
CA ALA A 67 -5.99 -13.42 -10.89
C ALA A 67 -5.16 -12.15 -11.13
N ARG A 68 -4.96 -11.74 -12.40
CA ARG A 68 -4.31 -10.46 -12.72
C ARG A 68 -5.05 -9.26 -12.17
N ILE A 69 -6.37 -9.24 -12.36
CA ILE A 69 -7.23 -8.16 -11.83
C ILE A 69 -7.14 -8.14 -10.30
N LEU A 70 -7.20 -9.30 -9.64
CA LEU A 70 -7.04 -9.42 -8.20
C LEU A 70 -5.71 -8.83 -7.73
N MET A 71 -4.59 -9.22 -8.34
CA MET A 71 -3.26 -8.71 -7.97
C MET A 71 -3.13 -7.20 -8.22
N ALA A 72 -3.66 -6.69 -9.34
CA ALA A 72 -3.70 -5.26 -9.61
C ALA A 72 -4.51 -4.50 -8.54
N LEU A 73 -5.66 -5.03 -8.12
CA LEU A 73 -6.48 -4.43 -7.07
C LEU A 73 -5.78 -4.48 -5.70
N ILE A 74 -5.13 -5.58 -5.33
CA ILE A 74 -4.31 -5.65 -4.10
C ILE A 74 -3.26 -4.53 -4.09
N VAL A 75 -2.58 -4.33 -5.21
CA VAL A 75 -1.58 -3.27 -5.38
C VAL A 75 -2.21 -1.87 -5.24
N VAL A 76 -3.37 -1.62 -5.84
CA VAL A 76 -4.12 -0.37 -5.70
C VAL A 76 -4.51 -0.13 -4.25
N GLY A 77 -5.03 -1.15 -3.56
CA GLY A 77 -5.39 -1.04 -2.15
C GLY A 77 -4.19 -0.69 -1.26
N MET A 78 -3.04 -1.33 -1.50
CA MET A 78 -1.80 -1.04 -0.79
C MET A 78 -1.30 0.39 -1.04
N CYS A 79 -1.37 0.87 -2.29
CA CYS A 79 -0.81 2.17 -2.67
C CYS A 79 -1.78 3.35 -2.52
N VAL A 80 -3.08 3.10 -2.38
CA VAL A 80 -4.12 4.14 -2.30
C VAL A 80 -4.96 4.01 -1.04
N LEU A 81 -5.62 2.87 -0.82
CA LEU A 81 -6.53 2.70 0.32
C LEU A 81 -5.78 2.88 1.65
N TRP A 82 -4.65 2.21 1.83
CA TRP A 82 -3.84 2.33 3.04
C TRP A 82 -3.41 3.78 3.34
N PRO A 83 -2.73 4.51 2.44
CA PRO A 83 -2.33 5.88 2.74
C PRO A 83 -3.54 6.81 2.93
N MET A 84 -4.64 6.63 2.21
CA MET A 84 -5.85 7.43 2.41
C MET A 84 -6.44 7.24 3.81
N LEU A 85 -6.55 6.00 4.30
CA LEU A 85 -7.01 5.71 5.65
C LEU A 85 -6.08 6.30 6.73
N ARG A 86 -4.77 6.37 6.46
CA ARG A 86 -3.83 6.96 7.42
C ARG A 86 -3.78 8.47 7.37
N LEU A 87 -3.99 9.07 6.21
CA LEU A 87 -4.02 10.53 6.04
C LEU A 87 -5.31 11.15 6.60
N THR A 88 -6.40 10.39 6.72
CA THR A 88 -7.65 10.86 7.37
C THR A 88 -7.56 10.87 8.90
N GLN A 89 -6.63 10.11 9.49
CA GLN A 89 -6.46 10.02 10.94
C GLN A 89 -5.50 11.11 11.44
N THR A 90 -5.93 11.87 12.46
CA THR A 90 -5.01 12.72 13.23
C THR A 90 -4.27 11.84 14.23
N VAL A 91 -2.93 11.85 14.18
CA VAL A 91 -2.12 10.90 14.95
C VAL A 91 -0.98 11.62 15.65
N ALA A 92 -1.21 11.95 16.93
CA ALA A 92 -0.17 12.41 17.84
C ALA A 92 0.69 11.21 18.29
N CYS A 93 1.64 10.78 17.45
CA CYS A 93 2.49 9.63 17.75
C CYS A 93 3.95 10.03 17.97
N LYS A 94 4.51 9.54 19.08
CA LYS A 94 5.93 9.71 19.46
C LYS A 94 6.92 9.02 18.52
N SER A 95 6.48 8.03 17.71
CA SER A 95 7.35 7.26 16.82
C SER A 95 6.71 6.99 15.44
N PRO A 96 6.75 7.95 14.49
CA PRO A 96 6.09 7.79 13.19
C PRO A 96 6.56 6.54 12.43
N GLY A 97 7.86 6.24 12.48
CA GLY A 97 8.47 5.04 11.89
C GLY A 97 7.85 3.72 12.36
N GLY A 98 7.66 3.57 13.67
CA GLY A 98 7.13 2.33 14.26
C GLY A 98 5.66 2.08 13.89
N HIS A 99 4.86 3.13 13.74
CA HIS A 99 3.47 2.99 13.29
C HIS A 99 3.38 2.57 11.83
N VAL A 100 4.14 3.21 10.94
CA VAL A 100 4.14 2.85 9.51
C VAL A 100 4.70 1.43 9.30
N ALA A 101 5.70 1.01 10.07
CA ALA A 101 6.22 -0.36 9.99
C ALA A 101 5.18 -1.42 10.39
N ARG A 102 4.38 -1.17 11.43
CA ARG A 102 3.28 -2.07 11.83
C ARG A 102 2.20 -2.15 10.76
N ASP A 103 1.88 -1.03 10.14
CA ASP A 103 0.92 -1.00 9.03
C ASP A 103 1.41 -1.80 7.83
N LEU A 104 2.69 -1.67 7.51
CA LEU A 104 3.30 -2.41 6.41
C LEU A 104 3.14 -3.91 6.62
N VAL A 105 3.33 -4.42 7.85
CA VAL A 105 3.08 -5.82 8.20
C VAL A 105 1.60 -6.19 8.04
N VAL A 106 0.70 -5.33 8.53
CA VAL A 106 -0.76 -5.55 8.45
C VAL A 106 -1.27 -5.60 7.01
N VAL A 107 -0.68 -4.80 6.12
CA VAL A 107 -1.06 -4.76 4.70
C VAL A 107 -0.40 -5.89 3.92
N LEU A 108 0.91 -6.10 4.10
CA LEU A 108 1.67 -7.08 3.33
C LEU A 108 1.32 -8.52 3.70
N LEU A 109 1.16 -8.87 4.97
CA LEU A 109 0.92 -10.27 5.35
C LEU A 109 -0.30 -10.87 4.62
N PRO A 110 -1.50 -10.25 4.65
CA PRO A 110 -2.64 -10.75 3.88
C PRO A 110 -2.42 -10.73 2.37
N ALA A 111 -1.75 -9.70 1.84
CA ALA A 111 -1.45 -9.62 0.41
C ALA A 111 -0.58 -10.78 -0.07
N LEU A 112 0.46 -11.13 0.70
CA LEU A 112 1.34 -12.26 0.41
C LEU A 112 0.58 -13.59 0.55
N THR A 113 -0.27 -13.74 1.56
CA THR A 113 -1.13 -14.92 1.72
C THR A 113 -2.05 -15.16 0.52
N LEU A 114 -2.54 -14.10 -0.14
CA LEU A 114 -3.34 -14.22 -1.37
C LEU A 114 -2.50 -14.45 -2.64
N THR A 115 -1.22 -14.05 -2.60
CA THR A 115 -0.31 -14.11 -3.75
C THR A 115 0.28 -15.49 -3.96
N TRP A 116 0.68 -16.20 -2.91
CA TRP A 116 1.35 -17.50 -3.03
C TRP A 116 0.49 -18.64 -3.59
N PRO A 117 -0.79 -18.80 -3.21
CA PRO A 117 -1.67 -19.82 -3.79
C PRO A 117 -1.82 -19.71 -5.32
N GLN A 118 -1.50 -18.56 -5.91
CA GLN A 118 -1.56 -18.34 -7.35
C GLN A 118 -0.58 -19.21 -8.15
N VAL A 119 0.49 -19.73 -7.52
CA VAL A 119 1.35 -20.74 -8.15
C VAL A 119 0.52 -21.94 -8.60
N VAL A 120 -0.43 -22.38 -7.78
CA VAL A 120 -1.28 -23.53 -8.05
C VAL A 120 -2.54 -23.12 -8.80
N LEU A 121 -3.23 -22.06 -8.34
CA LEU A 121 -4.54 -21.67 -8.88
C LEU A 121 -4.46 -21.08 -10.29
N ALA A 122 -3.45 -20.24 -10.54
CA ALA A 122 -3.22 -19.62 -11.86
C ALA A 122 -2.22 -20.40 -12.72
N ASP A 123 -1.69 -21.52 -12.20
CA ASP A 123 -0.61 -22.29 -12.84
C ASP A 123 0.51 -21.35 -13.33
N TRP A 124 0.96 -20.48 -12.42
CA TRP A 124 2.06 -19.56 -12.69
C TRP A 124 3.38 -20.15 -12.17
N PRO A 125 4.49 -19.95 -12.91
CA PRO A 125 5.79 -20.32 -12.40
C PRO A 125 6.07 -19.66 -11.05
N ALA A 126 6.65 -20.40 -10.10
CA ALA A 126 6.98 -19.88 -8.78
C ALA A 126 7.88 -18.64 -8.85
N GLU A 127 8.72 -18.53 -9.88
CA GLU A 127 9.55 -17.37 -10.16
C GLU A 127 8.72 -16.09 -10.39
N VAL A 128 7.60 -16.18 -11.10
CA VAL A 128 6.67 -15.06 -11.35
C VAL A 128 6.06 -14.58 -10.03
N VAL A 129 5.61 -15.51 -9.21
CA VAL A 129 4.98 -15.20 -7.91
C VAL A 129 6.00 -14.64 -6.92
N ALA A 130 7.24 -15.13 -6.95
CA ALA A 130 8.34 -14.59 -6.16
C ALA A 130 8.71 -13.16 -6.58
N ALA A 131 8.83 -12.88 -7.89
CA ALA A 131 9.09 -11.54 -8.40
C ALA A 131 7.96 -10.57 -8.03
N LEU A 132 6.70 -11.01 -8.15
CA LEU A 132 5.53 -10.23 -7.72
C LEU A 132 5.58 -9.94 -6.21
N THR A 133 5.96 -10.92 -5.39
CA THR A 133 6.15 -10.74 -3.94
C THR A 133 7.18 -9.65 -3.64
N VAL A 134 8.33 -9.66 -4.32
CA VAL A 134 9.35 -8.61 -4.19
C VAL A 134 8.80 -7.24 -4.59
N LEU A 135 8.03 -7.16 -5.67
CA LEU A 135 7.38 -5.92 -6.09
C LEU A 135 6.35 -5.43 -5.06
N LEU A 136 5.54 -6.32 -4.49
CA LEU A 136 4.56 -5.97 -3.46
C LEU A 136 5.27 -5.38 -2.23
N ILE A 137 6.34 -6.01 -1.75
CA ILE A 137 7.12 -5.52 -0.62
C ILE A 137 7.77 -4.17 -0.96
N GLY A 138 8.35 -4.03 -2.17
CA GLY A 138 8.97 -2.80 -2.63
C GLY A 138 7.99 -1.62 -2.68
N TRP A 139 6.86 -1.78 -3.36
CA TRP A 139 5.83 -0.75 -3.48
C TRP A 139 5.10 -0.45 -2.16
N GLY A 140 4.87 -1.46 -1.33
CA GLY A 140 4.35 -1.27 0.03
C GLY A 140 5.32 -0.42 0.87
N THR A 141 6.61 -0.75 0.83
CA THR A 141 7.63 0.02 1.54
C THR A 141 7.72 1.46 1.01
N MET A 142 7.65 1.65 -0.31
CA MET A 142 7.64 2.97 -0.94
C MET A 142 6.42 3.81 -0.50
N THR A 143 5.25 3.18 -0.37
CA THR A 143 4.05 3.84 0.17
C THR A 143 4.27 4.26 1.63
N GLY A 144 4.92 3.42 2.42
CA GLY A 144 5.37 3.76 3.78
C GLY A 144 6.33 4.97 3.80
N VAL A 145 7.26 5.05 2.86
CA VAL A 145 8.16 6.21 2.69
C VAL A 145 7.36 7.49 2.42
N VAL A 146 6.37 7.47 1.54
CA VAL A 146 5.49 8.63 1.27
C VAL A 146 4.79 9.08 2.56
N LEU A 147 4.24 8.15 3.33
CA LEU A 147 3.58 8.46 4.61
C LEU A 147 4.55 9.04 5.65
N LEU A 148 5.77 8.53 5.74
CA LEU A 148 6.80 9.06 6.64
C LEU A 148 7.25 10.47 6.23
N CYS A 149 7.46 10.70 4.93
CA CYS A 149 7.78 12.02 4.39
C CYS A 149 6.70 13.05 4.73
N TRP A 150 5.42 12.70 4.55
CA TRP A 150 4.31 13.58 4.91
C TRP A 150 4.32 13.92 6.42
N ARG A 151 4.42 12.89 7.28
CA ARG A 151 4.47 13.09 8.75
C ARG A 151 5.64 13.96 9.18
N ARG A 152 6.82 13.76 8.58
CA ARG A 152 8.03 14.50 8.94
C ARG A 152 7.94 16.00 8.63
N ARG A 153 7.22 16.39 7.56
CA ARG A 153 7.07 17.81 7.20
C ARG A 153 6.20 18.60 8.17
N GLY A 154 5.62 17.97 9.21
CA GLY A 154 4.71 18.64 10.14
C GLY A 154 3.49 19.23 9.45
N SER A 155 3.20 18.82 8.21
CA SER A 155 2.12 19.37 7.38
C SER A 155 0.80 18.68 7.73
N GLU A 156 0.43 18.74 9.01
CA GLU A 156 -0.83 18.17 9.52
C GLU A 156 -2.06 18.95 9.02
N GLY A 157 -1.83 20.17 8.52
CA GLY A 157 -2.83 20.98 7.84
C GLY A 157 -3.39 20.32 6.57
N VAL A 158 -4.59 20.76 6.20
CA VAL A 158 -5.30 20.35 4.97
C VAL A 158 -4.39 20.32 3.72
N PRO A 159 -3.56 21.33 3.41
CA PRO A 159 -2.77 21.31 2.17
C PRO A 159 -1.74 20.18 2.12
N GLY A 160 -1.05 19.88 3.24
CA GLY A 160 -0.07 18.80 3.29
C GLY A 160 -0.71 17.43 3.07
N ARG A 161 -1.89 17.24 3.66
CA ARG A 161 -2.70 16.02 3.48
C ARG A 161 -3.12 15.83 2.03
N LEU A 162 -3.65 16.88 1.39
CA LEU A 162 -4.06 16.83 -0.02
C LEU A 162 -2.90 16.50 -0.95
N VAL A 163 -1.71 17.06 -0.70
CA VAL A 163 -0.50 16.72 -1.47
C VAL A 163 -0.14 15.25 -1.32
N ALA A 164 -0.12 14.72 -0.09
CA ALA A 164 0.19 13.30 0.15
C ALA A 164 -0.86 12.36 -0.50
N MET A 165 -2.14 12.74 -0.44
CA MET A 165 -3.22 12.05 -1.13
C MET A 165 -3.03 12.06 -2.65
N ALA A 166 -2.72 13.22 -3.23
CA ALA A 166 -2.47 13.39 -4.66
C ALA A 166 -1.23 12.59 -5.13
N VAL A 167 -0.16 12.55 -4.34
CA VAL A 167 1.03 11.73 -4.62
C VAL A 167 0.69 10.24 -4.64
N SER A 168 -0.09 9.78 -3.66
CA SER A 168 -0.50 8.37 -3.57
C SER A 168 -1.38 7.97 -4.77
N LEU A 169 -2.33 8.84 -5.16
CA LEU A 169 -3.14 8.64 -6.35
C LEU A 169 -2.31 8.70 -7.64
N GLY A 170 -1.42 9.68 -7.76
CA GLY A 170 -0.55 9.85 -8.92
C GLY A 170 0.36 8.64 -9.14
N MET A 171 0.92 8.07 -8.08
CA MET A 171 1.76 6.87 -8.14
C MET A 171 1.04 5.69 -8.83
N VAL A 172 -0.27 5.56 -8.63
CA VAL A 172 -1.09 4.50 -9.25
C VAL A 172 -1.65 4.91 -10.61
N ALA A 173 -2.12 6.15 -10.77
CA ALA A 173 -2.87 6.60 -11.94
C ALA A 173 -2.00 7.00 -13.13
N VAL A 174 -0.76 7.42 -12.91
CA VAL A 174 0.09 8.01 -13.97
C VAL A 174 0.34 7.02 -15.11
N ALA A 175 0.78 5.79 -14.85
CA ALA A 175 1.10 4.88 -15.95
C ALA A 175 -0.12 4.37 -16.72
N PRO A 176 -1.25 3.95 -16.10
CA PRO A 176 -2.44 3.62 -16.86
C PRO A 176 -2.89 4.75 -17.78
N MET A 177 -2.83 6.01 -17.31
CA MET A 177 -3.16 7.18 -18.14
C MET A 177 -2.17 7.40 -19.28
N VAL A 178 -0.87 7.25 -19.03
CA VAL A 178 0.18 7.37 -20.06
C VAL A 178 0.03 6.26 -21.11
N LEU A 179 -0.18 5.02 -20.69
CA LEU A 179 -0.37 3.87 -21.58
C LEU A 179 -1.66 3.95 -22.40
N TRP A 180 -2.74 4.43 -21.79
CA TRP A 180 -3.98 4.75 -22.51
C TRP A 180 -3.68 5.78 -23.59
N ARG A 181 -3.12 6.94 -23.22
CA ARG A 181 -2.85 8.03 -24.16
C ARG A 181 -1.90 7.62 -25.30
N ALA A 182 -0.96 6.74 -25.01
CA ALA A 182 -0.03 6.22 -26.01
C ALA A 182 -0.67 5.18 -26.96
N GLY A 183 -1.95 4.83 -26.80
CA GLY A 183 -2.63 3.82 -27.63
C GLY A 183 -2.15 2.38 -27.37
N VAL A 184 -1.36 2.17 -26.32
CA VAL A 184 -0.72 0.89 -26.01
C VAL A 184 -1.74 -0.10 -25.44
N LEU A 185 -2.81 0.39 -24.80
CA LEU A 185 -3.89 -0.47 -24.28
C LEU A 185 -4.79 -1.08 -25.37
N GLY A 186 -4.62 -0.69 -26.64
CA GLY A 186 -5.43 -1.20 -27.76
C GLY A 186 -4.63 -1.74 -28.95
N THR A 187 -3.30 -1.71 -28.89
CA THR A 187 -2.42 -2.22 -29.95
C THR A 187 -1.77 -3.52 -29.49
N SER A 188 -1.76 -4.54 -30.36
CA SER A 188 -1.08 -5.81 -30.09
C SER A 188 0.36 -5.52 -29.66
N PRO A 189 0.74 -5.88 -28.42
CA PRO A 189 1.96 -5.34 -27.85
C PRO A 189 3.21 -5.88 -28.56
N PRO A 190 4.17 -5.02 -28.91
CA PRO A 190 5.34 -5.40 -29.70
C PRO A 190 6.36 -6.17 -28.86
N THR A 191 6.85 -7.30 -29.40
CA THR A 191 8.07 -8.07 -29.03
C THR A 191 8.25 -8.55 -27.58
N GLU A 192 9.07 -9.59 -27.39
CA GLU A 192 9.32 -10.25 -26.09
C GLU A 192 10.00 -9.35 -25.04
N ALA A 193 10.63 -8.24 -25.44
CA ALA A 193 11.38 -7.39 -24.54
C ALA A 193 10.49 -6.70 -23.51
N ALA A 194 10.89 -6.73 -22.24
CA ALA A 194 10.22 -6.02 -21.16
C ALA A 194 10.26 -4.51 -21.45
N THR A 195 9.10 -3.90 -21.69
CA THR A 195 9.01 -2.45 -21.92
C THR A 195 9.50 -1.72 -20.66
N PRO A 196 10.65 -1.01 -20.70
CA PRO A 196 11.27 -0.46 -19.49
C PRO A 196 10.33 0.39 -18.65
N GLY A 197 9.43 1.13 -19.29
CA GLY A 197 8.43 2.00 -18.67
C GLY A 197 7.42 1.28 -17.76
N TRP A 198 7.17 -0.01 -17.94
CA TRP A 198 6.08 -0.70 -17.25
C TRP A 198 6.42 -1.07 -15.80
N MET A 199 7.70 -1.14 -15.46
CA MET A 199 8.14 -1.48 -14.10
C MET A 199 8.14 -0.26 -13.15
N TRP A 200 7.86 0.95 -13.64
CA TRP A 200 7.98 2.19 -12.87
C TRP A 200 6.74 2.58 -12.08
N THR A 201 5.63 1.85 -12.24
CA THR A 201 4.44 2.08 -11.40
C THR A 201 3.96 0.79 -10.76
N PRO A 202 3.34 0.88 -9.59
CA PRO A 202 2.82 -0.26 -8.86
C PRO A 202 1.96 -1.18 -9.74
N VAL A 203 0.93 -0.64 -10.38
CA VAL A 203 -0.03 -1.45 -11.14
C VAL A 203 0.59 -2.03 -12.41
N THR A 204 1.32 -1.23 -13.19
CA THR A 204 1.91 -1.73 -14.44
C THR A 204 3.04 -2.71 -14.20
N SER A 205 3.77 -2.60 -13.08
CA SER A 205 4.84 -3.56 -12.75
C SER A 205 4.27 -4.94 -12.41
N ALA A 206 3.19 -4.97 -11.61
CA ALA A 206 2.46 -6.20 -11.35
C ALA A 206 1.86 -6.79 -12.64
N TRP A 207 1.26 -5.94 -13.49
CA TRP A 207 0.69 -6.40 -14.75
C TRP A 207 1.75 -6.98 -15.70
N GLU A 208 2.91 -6.32 -15.84
CA GLU A 208 3.99 -6.78 -16.73
C GLU A 208 4.56 -8.13 -16.27
N VAL A 209 4.78 -8.32 -14.97
CA VAL A 209 5.27 -9.60 -14.41
C VAL A 209 4.26 -10.72 -14.61
N LEU A 210 2.97 -10.42 -14.51
CA LEU A 210 1.89 -11.41 -14.63
C LEU A 210 1.42 -11.64 -16.07
N ARG A 211 1.92 -10.88 -17.04
CA ARG A 211 1.42 -10.89 -18.42
C ARG A 211 1.83 -12.18 -19.15
N ASP A 212 0.84 -12.89 -19.70
CA ASP A 212 1.11 -14.02 -20.59
C ASP A 212 1.75 -13.53 -21.88
N ARG A 213 2.68 -14.33 -22.41
CA ARG A 213 3.31 -14.06 -23.69
C ARG A 213 2.50 -14.77 -24.77
N GLY A 214 1.26 -14.28 -24.96
CA GLY A 214 0.19 -14.92 -25.73
C GLY A 214 0.54 -15.32 -27.17
N TRP A 215 1.50 -14.63 -27.81
CA TRP A 215 1.97 -14.99 -29.15
C TRP A 215 2.74 -16.34 -29.21
N SER A 216 3.26 -16.79 -28.07
CA SER A 216 4.07 -18.00 -27.94
C SER A 216 3.36 -19.16 -27.22
N GLY A 217 2.13 -18.94 -26.74
CA GLY A 217 1.42 -19.89 -25.86
C GLY A 217 2.11 -20.13 -24.51
N ARG A 218 3.15 -19.34 -24.17
CA ARG A 218 3.90 -19.51 -22.92
C ARG A 218 3.22 -18.74 -21.77
N PRO A 219 3.19 -19.33 -20.57
CA PRO A 219 2.73 -18.63 -19.37
C PRO A 219 3.63 -17.42 -19.07
N ALA A 220 3.20 -16.58 -18.13
CA ALA A 220 4.00 -15.49 -17.59
C ALA A 220 5.44 -15.94 -17.26
N ARG A 221 6.42 -15.10 -17.58
CA ARG A 221 7.85 -15.38 -17.34
C ARG A 221 8.56 -14.12 -16.87
N VAL A 222 9.46 -14.30 -15.91
CA VAL A 222 10.36 -13.28 -15.39
C VAL A 222 11.72 -13.45 -16.05
N GLY A 223 12.33 -12.32 -16.43
CA GLY A 223 13.69 -12.26 -16.98
C GLY A 223 14.62 -11.53 -16.03
N ALA A 224 15.93 -11.56 -16.30
CA ALA A 224 16.93 -10.88 -15.46
C ALA A 224 16.61 -9.39 -15.26
N ASP A 225 16.15 -8.69 -16.30
CA ASP A 225 15.77 -7.27 -16.21
C ASP A 225 14.63 -7.00 -15.22
N HIS A 226 13.67 -7.93 -15.11
CA HIS A 226 12.57 -7.81 -14.16
C HIS A 226 13.10 -7.93 -12.72
N TRP A 227 14.00 -8.89 -12.48
CA TRP A 227 14.63 -9.09 -11.18
C TRP A 227 15.48 -7.90 -10.76
N VAL A 228 16.34 -7.39 -11.65
CA VAL A 228 17.18 -6.21 -11.37
C VAL A 228 16.32 -5.01 -10.97
N ARG A 229 15.21 -4.77 -11.68
CA ARG A 229 14.30 -3.66 -11.36
C ARG A 229 13.50 -3.89 -10.08
N ALA A 230 12.98 -5.10 -9.86
CA ALA A 230 12.21 -5.43 -8.66
C ALA A 230 13.09 -5.33 -7.39
N LEU A 231 14.30 -5.90 -7.44
CA LEU A 231 15.27 -5.82 -6.34
C LEU A 231 15.80 -4.39 -6.16
N GLY A 232 16.05 -3.65 -7.24
CA GLY A 232 16.46 -2.24 -7.17
C GLY A 232 15.39 -1.35 -6.52
N LEU A 233 14.11 -1.56 -6.88
CA LEU A 233 12.99 -0.89 -6.22
C LEU A 233 12.92 -1.24 -4.73
N LEU A 234 12.99 -2.52 -4.38
CA LEU A 234 12.95 -2.95 -2.98
C LEU A 234 14.11 -2.35 -2.18
N ALA A 235 15.34 -2.46 -2.68
CA ALA A 235 16.53 -1.92 -2.02
C ALA A 235 16.43 -0.41 -1.82
N SER A 236 16.06 0.35 -2.85
CA SER A 236 15.89 1.81 -2.75
C SER A 236 14.78 2.21 -1.76
N ALA A 237 13.64 1.50 -1.77
CA ALA A 237 12.56 1.74 -0.82
C ALA A 237 12.99 1.44 0.63
N CYS A 238 13.67 0.34 0.87
CA CYS A 238 14.18 -0.03 2.20
C CYS A 238 15.22 0.97 2.71
N VAL A 239 16.17 1.40 1.87
CA VAL A 239 17.17 2.41 2.23
C VAL A 239 16.50 3.74 2.56
N ALA A 240 15.59 4.23 1.71
CA ALA A 240 14.84 5.46 1.96
C ALA A 240 14.03 5.38 3.26
N PHE A 241 13.35 4.25 3.51
CA PHE A 241 12.60 4.02 4.74
C PHE A 241 13.51 4.05 5.97
N ALA A 242 14.61 3.32 5.95
CA ALA A 242 15.58 3.27 7.04
C ALA A 242 16.18 4.64 7.35
N LEU A 243 16.58 5.39 6.33
CA LEU A 243 17.11 6.75 6.47
C LEU A 243 16.08 7.70 7.08
N LEU A 244 14.82 7.64 6.66
CA LEU A 244 13.75 8.44 7.24
C LEU A 244 13.49 8.08 8.70
N VAL A 245 13.39 6.79 9.02
CA VAL A 245 13.22 6.32 10.40
C VAL A 245 14.39 6.76 11.28
N TRP A 246 15.62 6.63 10.79
CA TRP A 246 16.82 7.08 11.52
C TRP A 246 16.81 8.59 11.75
N SER A 247 16.49 9.38 10.72
CA SER A 247 16.39 10.84 10.83
C SER A 247 15.34 11.31 11.85
N CYS A 248 14.27 10.52 12.06
CA CYS A 248 13.25 10.82 13.05
C CYS A 248 13.71 10.55 14.50
N ARG A 249 14.78 9.79 14.73
CA ARG A 249 15.28 9.50 16.09
C ARG A 249 15.97 10.71 16.74
N GLY A 250 16.51 11.63 15.94
CA GLY A 250 17.23 12.81 16.42
C GLY A 250 16.34 13.96 16.90
N CYS A 251 15.04 13.96 16.57
CA CYS A 251 14.09 15.01 16.95
C CYS A 251 13.39 14.71 18.29
N GLY A 252 14.13 14.23 19.29
CA GLY A 252 13.61 14.11 20.65
C GLY A 252 13.07 15.47 21.12
N PRO A 253 11.96 15.51 21.90
CA PRO A 253 11.44 16.77 22.40
C PRO A 253 12.56 17.49 23.14
N SER A 254 12.97 18.67 22.67
CA SER A 254 13.86 19.51 23.46
C SER A 254 13.12 19.79 24.76
N VAL A 255 13.61 19.24 25.88
CA VAL A 255 13.05 19.34 27.23
C VAL A 255 13.03 20.79 27.76
N SER A 256 13.27 21.77 26.89
CA SER A 256 13.56 23.16 27.21
C SER A 256 12.55 24.14 26.63
N ASP A 257 11.27 23.77 26.49
CA ASP A 257 10.21 24.79 26.29
C ASP A 257 9.48 24.99 27.63
N PRO A 258 9.92 25.95 28.47
CA PRO A 258 9.37 26.18 29.81
C PRO A 258 7.98 26.82 29.76
N ARG A 259 7.40 27.02 28.56
CA ARG A 259 6.11 27.67 28.38
C ARG A 259 4.92 26.90 28.97
N TRP A 260 5.11 25.64 29.36
CA TRP A 260 4.08 24.87 30.06
C TRP A 260 4.10 25.07 31.58
N ASP A 261 5.12 25.71 32.15
CA ASP A 261 5.27 25.85 33.61
C ASP A 261 4.69 27.17 34.17
N LEU A 262 4.08 28.03 33.35
CA LEU A 262 3.60 29.36 33.79
C LEU A 262 2.08 29.54 33.77
N GLU A 263 1.28 28.50 33.51
CA GLU A 263 -0.20 28.59 33.48
C GLU A 263 -0.90 27.70 34.53
N HIS A 264 -0.19 27.28 35.59
CA HIS A 264 -0.75 26.61 36.77
C HIS A 264 -0.28 27.30 38.05
#